data_AF-R5LJD6-F1
#
_entry.id   AF-R5LJD6-F1
#
_cell.length_a   1.000
_cell.length_b   1.000
_cell.length_c   1.000
_cell.angle_alpha   90.00
_cell.angle_beta   90.00
_cell.angle_gamma   90.00
#
_symmetry.space_group_name_H-M   'P 1'
#
loop_
_entity.id
_entity.type
_entity.pdbx_description
1 polymer ?
#
loop_
_entity_poly.entity_id
_entity_poly.type
_entity_poly.pdbx_seq_one_letter_code
_entity_poly.pdbx_strand_id
1 'polypeptide(L)'
;MQPKADYFDMLVDRNLLTGIRDTAKELGIRQNDFVRFLLDKSYLFRTKKGKLRPYATYVDSGLFEMKEFVNDKTGYTDTQTMITPKGKETFRLLCI
;
A
#
# COMPACT_ATOMS: atom_id res chain seq x y z
N MET A 1 -14.57 25.77 -20.22
CA MET A 1 -13.32 25.42 -19.52
C MET A 1 -13.43 25.91 -18.09
N GLN A 2 -13.50 25.00 -17.10
CA GLN A 2 -13.46 25.36 -15.67
C GLN A 2 -12.34 24.55 -14.98
N PRO A 3 -11.17 25.16 -14.74
CA PRO A 3 -10.02 24.53 -14.11
C PRO A 3 -10.05 24.74 -12.59
N LYS A 4 -10.96 24.08 -11.87
CA LYS A 4 -10.96 24.13 -10.39
C LYS A 4 -11.32 22.82 -9.69
N ALA A 5 -12.12 21.94 -10.31
CA ALA A 5 -12.39 20.62 -9.75
C ALA A 5 -11.24 19.64 -10.07
N ASP A 6 -10.67 19.74 -11.27
CA ASP A 6 -9.62 18.82 -11.76
C ASP A 6 -8.27 18.98 -11.03
N TYR A 7 -7.99 20.17 -10.51
CA TYR A 7 -6.74 20.44 -9.79
C TYR A 7 -6.72 19.82 -8.38
N PHE A 8 -7.88 19.65 -7.74
CA PHE A 8 -7.98 18.98 -6.44
C PHE A 8 -7.94 17.44 -6.59
N ASP A 9 -8.55 16.90 -7.65
CA ASP A 9 -8.47 15.47 -7.99
C ASP A 9 -7.04 15.07 -8.41
N MET A 10 -6.35 15.92 -9.18
CA MET A 10 -4.95 15.73 -9.58
C MET A 10 -3.93 15.85 -8.44
N LEU A 11 -4.30 16.41 -7.29
CA LEU A 11 -3.43 16.53 -6.11
C LEU A 11 -3.69 15.46 -5.05
N VAL A 12 -4.93 14.96 -4.93
CA VAL A 12 -5.25 13.80 -4.07
C VAL A 12 -4.62 12.52 -4.64
N ASP A 13 -4.45 12.42 -5.96
CA ASP A 13 -3.72 11.35 -6.66
C ASP A 13 -2.19 11.52 -6.69
N ARG A 14 -1.62 12.50 -5.97
CA ARG A 14 -0.15 12.61 -5.83
C ARG A 14 0.40 11.61 -4.81
N ASN A 15 0.59 10.37 -5.27
CA ASN A 15 1.83 9.60 -5.06
C ASN A 15 2.35 9.42 -3.60
N LEU A 16 1.49 9.39 -2.59
CA LEU A 16 1.90 9.05 -1.22
C LEU A 16 1.74 7.56 -0.87
N LEU A 17 1.14 6.80 -1.77
CA LEU A 17 1.07 5.35 -1.71
C LEU A 17 2.49 4.78 -1.82
N THR A 18 2.99 4.09 -0.80
CA THR A 18 4.29 3.41 -0.91
C THR A 18 4.13 1.91 -0.77
N GLY A 19 5.03 1.17 -1.44
CA GLY A 19 5.07 -0.27 -1.31
C GLY A 19 5.48 -0.67 0.10
N ILE A 20 5.16 -1.91 0.48
CA ILE A 20 5.49 -2.46 1.81
C ILE A 20 6.98 -2.30 2.16
N ARG A 21 7.86 -2.44 1.16
CA ARG A 21 9.31 -2.27 1.33
C ARG A 21 9.70 -0.84 1.66
N ASP A 22 9.18 0.12 0.90
CA ASP A 22 9.51 1.53 1.08
C ASP A 22 8.93 2.04 2.39
N THR A 23 7.69 1.66 2.74
CA THR A 23 7.12 1.95 4.06
C THR A 23 8.00 1.39 5.19
N ALA A 24 8.49 0.14 5.08
CA ALA A 24 9.38 -0.42 6.11
C ALA A 24 10.66 0.42 6.29
N LYS A 25 11.27 0.88 5.18
CA LYS A 25 12.44 1.78 5.22
C LYS A 25 12.11 3.13 5.83
N GLU A 26 10.97 3.73 5.46
CA GLU A 26 10.49 5.00 6.03
C GLU A 26 10.29 4.89 7.55
N LEU A 27 9.82 3.74 8.03
CA LEU A 27 9.64 3.46 9.47
C LEU A 27 10.93 3.04 10.19
N GLY A 28 12.05 2.84 9.48
CA GLY A 28 13.30 2.36 10.07
C GLY A 28 13.28 0.88 10.47
N ILE A 29 12.35 0.09 9.94
CA ILE A 29 12.15 -1.32 10.28
C ILE A 29 12.69 -2.20 9.15
N ARG A 30 13.25 -3.36 9.50
CA ARG A 30 13.63 -4.36 8.49
C ARG A 30 12.39 -4.85 7.74
N GLN A 31 12.48 -4.94 6.42
CA GLN A 31 11.36 -5.35 5.56
C GLN A 31 10.71 -6.67 6.02
N ASN A 32 11.50 -7.67 6.39
CA ASN A 32 10.98 -8.97 6.82
C ASN A 32 10.19 -8.89 8.13
N ASP A 33 10.66 -8.08 9.09
CA ASP A 33 9.98 -7.85 10.36
C ASP A 33 8.66 -7.11 10.14
N PHE A 34 8.65 -6.10 9.28
CA PHE A 34 7.43 -5.38 8.93
C PHE A 34 6.39 -6.29 8.24
N VAL A 35 6.82 -7.11 7.28
CA VAL A 35 5.94 -8.09 6.63
C VAL A 35 5.40 -9.10 7.65
N ARG A 36 6.24 -9.57 8.57
CA ARG A 36 5.83 -10.50 9.62
C ARG A 36 4.80 -9.86 10.55
N PHE A 37 5.01 -8.62 10.98
CA PHE A 37 4.04 -7.85 11.77
C PHE A 37 2.68 -7.75 11.06
N LEU A 38 2.69 -7.40 9.77
CA LEU A 38 1.45 -7.29 9.00
C LEU A 38 0.72 -8.63 8.83
N LEU A 39 1.45 -9.74 8.74
CA LEU A 39 0.86 -11.08 8.67
C LEU A 39 0.34 -11.55 10.04
N ASP A 40 1.10 -11.31 11.11
CA ASP A 40 0.77 -11.70 12.48
C ASP A 40 -0.50 -10.99 12.99
N LYS A 41 -0.58 -9.68 12.74
CA LYS A 41 -1.76 -8.87 13.06
C LYS A 41 -2.92 -9.04 12.08
N SER A 42 -2.80 -9.97 11.12
CA SER A 42 -3.80 -10.24 10.09
C SER A 42 -4.18 -9.01 9.26
N TYR A 43 -3.28 -8.04 9.08
CA TYR A 43 -3.48 -6.95 8.12
C TYR A 43 -3.36 -7.45 6.67
N LEU A 44 -2.39 -8.34 6.45
CA LEU A 44 -2.15 -9.01 5.18
C LEU A 44 -2.30 -10.52 5.32
N PHE A 45 -2.55 -11.19 4.20
CA PHE A 45 -2.46 -12.63 4.09
C PHE A 45 -1.64 -13.04 2.87
N ARG A 46 -1.12 -14.27 2.90
CA ARG A 46 -0.43 -14.88 1.74
C ARG A 46 -1.43 -15.64 0.90
N THR A 47 -1.52 -15.26 -0.37
CA THR A 47 -2.24 -16.04 -1.37
C THR A 47 -1.47 -17.34 -1.68
N LYS A 48 -2.14 -18.30 -2.32
CA LYS A 48 -1.52 -19.55 -2.79
C LYS A 48 -0.31 -19.32 -3.71
N LYS A 49 -0.25 -18.17 -4.39
CA LYS A 49 0.88 -17.74 -5.25
C LYS A 49 1.99 -17.01 -4.49
N GLY A 50 1.94 -16.97 -3.14
CA GLY A 50 2.91 -16.27 -2.29
C GLY A 50 2.77 -14.74 -2.28
N LYS A 51 1.78 -14.17 -2.99
CA LYS A 51 1.54 -12.72 -3.00
C LYS A 51 0.88 -12.25 -1.72
N LEU A 52 1.32 -11.11 -1.21
CA LEU A 52 0.75 -10.42 -0.04
C LEU A 52 -0.45 -9.59 -0.47
N ARG A 53 -1.62 -9.88 0.11
CA ARG A 53 -2.86 -9.14 -0.13
C ARG A 53 -3.46 -8.67 1.19
N PRO A 54 -4.04 -7.47 1.25
CA PRO A 54 -4.75 -7.00 2.43
C PRO A 54 -6.14 -7.63 2.49
N TYR A 55 -6.63 -7.80 3.71
CA TYR A 55 -8.05 -8.13 3.89
C TYR A 55 -8.92 -6.92 3.50
N ALA A 56 -10.10 -7.21 2.95
CA ALA A 56 -11.02 -6.19 2.45
C ALA A 56 -11.34 -5.11 3.50
N THR A 57 -11.49 -5.49 4.76
CA THR A 57 -11.74 -4.57 5.88
C THR A 57 -10.68 -3.48 6.01
N TYR A 58 -9.41 -3.79 5.77
CA TYR A 58 -8.33 -2.81 5.87
C TYR A 58 -8.15 -1.97 4.60
N VAL A 59 -8.65 -2.46 3.47
CA VAL A 59 -8.78 -1.66 2.23
C VAL A 59 -9.90 -0.64 2.41
N ASP A 60 -11.07 -1.07 2.89
CA ASP A 60 -12.22 -0.21 3.19
C ASP A 60 -11.90 0.82 4.27
N SER A 61 -11.15 0.42 5.30
CA SER A 61 -10.64 1.34 6.33
C SER A 61 -9.62 2.36 5.78
N GLY A 62 -9.15 2.19 4.54
CA GLY A 62 -8.20 3.06 3.87
C GLY A 62 -6.77 2.91 4.37
N LEU A 63 -6.37 1.76 4.93
CA LEU A 63 -4.97 1.48 5.31
C LEU A 63 -4.14 0.99 4.12
N PHE A 64 -4.80 0.28 3.19
CA PHE A 64 -4.18 -0.26 1.99
C PHE A 64 -4.99 0.11 0.76
N GLU A 65 -4.31 0.17 -0.38
CA GLU A 65 -4.91 0.30 -1.69
C GLU A 65 -4.31 -0.75 -2.62
N MET A 66 -5.12 -1.37 -3.47
CA MET A 66 -4.61 -2.26 -4.51
C MET A 66 -4.55 -1.49 -5.83
N LYS A 67 -3.35 -1.29 -6.37
CA LYS A 67 -3.16 -0.70 -7.70
C LYS A 67 -2.74 -1.75 -8.72
N GLU A 68 -3.33 -1.68 -9.90
CA GLU A 68 -2.89 -2.41 -11.07
C GLU A 68 -1.61 -1.76 -11.61
N PHE A 69 -0.61 -2.57 -11.91
CA PHE A 69 0.59 -2.13 -12.59
C PHE A 69 0.80 -2.96 -13.85
N VAL A 70 1.30 -2.30 -14.89
CA VAL A 70 1.65 -2.90 -16.17
C VAL A 70 3.16 -2.78 -16.33
N ASN A 71 3.83 -3.90 -16.54
CA ASN A 71 5.22 -3.87 -16.95
C ASN A 71 5.29 -3.65 -18.46
N ASP A 72 5.58 -2.41 -18.86
CA ASP A 72 5.65 -1.99 -20.26
C ASP A 72 6.59 -2.87 -21.12
N LYS A 73 7.66 -3.41 -20.51
CA LYS A 73 8.65 -4.25 -21.22
C LYS A 73 8.18 -5.67 -21.51
N THR A 74 7.25 -6.20 -20.72
CA THR A 74 6.79 -7.60 -20.82
C THR A 74 5.29 -7.73 -21.05
N GLY A 75 4.54 -6.62 -21.03
CA GLY A 75 3.08 -6.60 -21.07
C GLY A 75 2.41 -7.23 -19.84
N TYR A 76 3.18 -7.57 -18.80
CA TYR A 76 2.65 -8.24 -17.61
C TYR A 76 1.84 -7.27 -16.76
N THR A 77 0.55 -7.55 -16.61
CA THR A 77 -0.37 -6.83 -15.74
C THR A 77 -0.59 -7.60 -14.45
N ASP A 78 -0.47 -6.93 -13.31
CA ASP A 78 -0.79 -7.51 -12.01
C ASP A 78 -1.22 -6.44 -11.01
N THR A 79 -1.82 -6.87 -9.91
CA THR A 79 -2.22 -5.97 -8.82
C THR A 79 -1.22 -6.03 -7.68
N GLN A 80 -0.71 -4.87 -7.27
CA GLN A 80 0.19 -4.69 -6.14
C GLN A 80 -0.53 -4.01 -4.96
N THR A 81 -0.23 -4.49 -3.75
CA THR A 81 -0.69 -3.87 -2.51
C THR A 81 0.20 -2.69 -2.17
N MET A 82 -0.42 -1.52 -2.03
CA MET A 82 0.21 -0.28 -1.62
C MET A 82 -0.33 0.16 -0.26
N ILE A 83 0.48 0.86 0.51
CA ILE A 83 0.14 1.38 1.83
C ILE A 83 -0.18 2.87 1.70
N THR A 84 -1.34 3.27 2.23
CA THR A 84 -1.78 4.66 2.22
C THR A 84 -1.07 5.48 3.29
N PRO A 85 -1.07 6.82 3.22
CA PRO A 85 -0.56 7.67 4.30
C PRO A 85 -1.14 7.31 5.66
N LYS A 86 -2.45 7.08 5.71
CA LYS A 86 -3.18 6.63 6.90
C LYS A 86 -2.66 5.30 7.42
N GLY A 87 -2.39 4.34 6.52
CA GLY A 87 -1.75 3.08 6.84
C GLY A 87 -0.38 3.29 7.47
N LYS A 88 0.47 4.13 6.86
CA LYS A 88 1.80 4.43 7.38
C LYS A 88 1.77 5.01 8.78
N GLU A 89 0.93 6.00 9.04
CA GLU A 89 0.79 6.60 10.37
C GLU A 89 0.32 5.57 11.40
N THR A 90 -0.65 4.74 11.02
CA THR A 90 -1.14 3.64 11.88
C THR A 90 -0.01 2.67 12.21
N PHE A 91 0.74 2.21 11.21
CA PHE A 91 1.85 1.28 11.43
C PHE A 91 3.03 1.91 12.16
N ARG A 92 3.27 3.21 11.96
CA ARG A 92 4.27 3.96 12.71
C ARG A 92 3.96 3.95 14.20
N LEU A 93 2.69 4.14 14.58
CA LEU A 93 2.28 4.12 15.99
C LEU A 93 2.32 2.72 16.60
N LEU A 94 2.06 1.68 15.81
CA LEU A 94 2.01 0.30 16.28
C LEU A 94 3.37 -0.43 16.28
N CYS A 95 4.36 0.09 15.57
CA CYS A 95 5.69 -0.49 15.46
C CYS A 95 6.76 0.22 16.32
N ILE A 96 6.38 1.20 17.15
CA ILE A 96 7.24 1.84 18.17
C ILE A 96 7.34 0.94 19.41
#